data_AF-K2RT42-F1
#
_entry.id   AF-K2RT42-F1
#
_cell.length_a   1.000
_cell.length_b   1.000
_cell.length_c   1.000
_cell.angle_alpha   90.00
_cell.angle_beta   90.00
_cell.angle_gamma   90.00
#
_symmetry.space_group_name_H-M   'P 1'
#
loop_
_entity.id
_entity.type
_entity.pdbx_description
1 polymer ?
#
loop_
_entity_poly.entity_id
_entity_poly.type
_entity_poly.pdbx_seq_one_letter_code
_entity_poly.pdbx_strand_id
1 'polypeptide(L)'
;MFGALIDYWYYTDDDQFNDITTQALVHQMGEDADFMPANQSKSLGNDDQGFWGLAAMAAAENKYPDPPEGPGWLALSQAVFNEQAGRWNTETCNGGLKWQIFTFNQGFDYKNTISQGCFFSLASRLARYTGNTTYSDWAEKTWEWTKNVGLMSDDYHFYDGTSDASGKNCSSKDHTQWTYNAGIFLYGAATMWNIVSRKPWPANPFKPKSSVHYSHLTPHHHRAPKLATRTTSGASAPKASSRGSPSFSPKRRPTSSPRWRAKPAARATSTSALSRRTSRAGWPRPPRSRPGPSTPWSPS
;
A
#
# COMPACT_ATOMS: atom_id res chain seq x y z
N MET A 1 -3.32 8.76 1.22
CA MET A 1 -4.69 9.00 0.73
C MET A 1 -4.96 8.19 -0.53
N PHE A 2 -4.25 8.43 -1.64
CA PHE A 2 -4.55 7.80 -2.94
C PHE A 2 -4.49 6.26 -2.93
N GLY A 3 -3.54 5.65 -2.20
CA GLY A 3 -3.56 4.19 -1.99
C GLY A 3 -4.84 3.68 -1.31
N ALA A 4 -5.44 4.46 -0.40
CA ALA A 4 -6.70 4.08 0.24
C ALA A 4 -7.91 4.25 -0.71
N LEU A 5 -7.85 5.15 -1.69
CA LEU A 5 -8.90 5.27 -2.71
C LEU A 5 -8.82 4.14 -3.74
N ILE A 6 -7.60 3.68 -4.07
CA ILE A 6 -7.38 2.45 -4.85
C ILE A 6 -7.97 1.24 -4.12
N ASP A 7 -7.68 1.09 -2.83
CA ASP A 7 -8.24 -0.01 -2.02
C ASP A 7 -9.76 0.12 -1.88
N TYR A 8 -10.27 1.34 -1.68
CA TYR A 8 -11.72 1.59 -1.63
C TYR A 8 -12.42 1.07 -2.88
N TRP A 9 -11.94 1.45 -4.05
CA TRP A 9 -12.47 0.95 -5.33
C TRP A 9 -12.41 -0.58 -5.39
N TYR A 10 -11.26 -1.18 -5.07
CA TYR A 10 -11.09 -2.63 -5.10
C TYR A 10 -12.05 -3.39 -4.18
N TYR A 11 -12.36 -2.85 -2.99
CA TYR A 11 -13.23 -3.52 -2.01
C TYR A 11 -14.72 -3.23 -2.19
N THR A 12 -15.08 -2.19 -2.94
CA THR A 12 -16.48 -1.72 -3.05
C THR A 12 -17.03 -1.73 -4.46
N ASP A 13 -16.17 -1.91 -5.47
CA ASP A 13 -16.47 -1.72 -6.90
C ASP A 13 -17.00 -0.32 -7.25
N ASP A 14 -16.85 0.66 -6.35
CA ASP A 14 -17.24 2.05 -6.57
C ASP A 14 -16.09 2.86 -7.18
N ASP A 15 -16.26 3.26 -8.44
CA ASP A 15 -15.25 3.93 -9.27
C ASP A 15 -15.33 5.46 -9.23
N GLN A 16 -16.20 6.06 -8.41
CA GLN A 16 -16.45 7.51 -8.42
C GLN A 16 -15.19 8.37 -8.15
N PHE A 17 -14.15 7.81 -7.53
CA PHE A 17 -12.90 8.50 -7.20
C PHE A 17 -11.72 8.08 -8.08
N ASN A 18 -11.92 7.25 -9.10
CA ASN A 18 -10.82 6.72 -9.88
C ASN A 18 -10.13 7.82 -10.70
N ASP A 19 -10.90 8.67 -11.39
CA ASP A 19 -10.34 9.74 -12.22
C ASP A 19 -9.47 10.71 -11.41
N ILE A 20 -9.95 11.14 -10.23
CA ILE A 20 -9.18 12.06 -9.36
C ILE A 20 -7.94 11.38 -8.76
N THR A 21 -8.01 10.07 -8.51
CA THR A 21 -6.89 9.30 -7.94
C THR A 21 -5.80 9.10 -8.99
N THR A 22 -6.19 8.74 -10.22
CA THR A 22 -5.29 8.63 -11.37
C THR A 22 -4.64 9.96 -11.68
N GLN A 23 -5.42 11.04 -11.76
CA GLN A 23 -4.91 12.38 -12.01
C GLN A 23 -3.84 12.77 -10.98
N ALA A 24 -4.10 12.54 -9.69
CA ALA A 24 -3.16 12.90 -8.63
C ALA A 24 -1.87 12.08 -8.67
N LEU A 25 -1.96 10.76 -8.91
CA LEU A 25 -0.79 9.89 -9.02
C LEU A 25 0.09 10.28 -10.22
N VAL A 26 -0.52 10.49 -11.39
CA VAL A 26 0.18 10.92 -12.61
C VAL A 26 0.80 12.30 -12.41
N HIS A 27 0.11 13.23 -11.75
CA HIS A 27 0.64 14.56 -11.50
C HIS A 27 1.86 14.56 -10.57
N GLN A 28 1.96 13.59 -9.65
CA GLN A 28 3.03 13.51 -8.65
C GLN A 28 4.18 12.58 -9.03
N MET A 29 4.11 11.88 -10.17
CA MET A 29 5.15 10.92 -10.55
C MET A 29 6.51 11.57 -10.87
N GLY A 30 6.54 12.88 -11.11
CA GLY A 30 7.76 13.62 -11.45
C GLY A 30 8.21 13.43 -12.90
N GLU A 31 9.23 14.18 -13.28
CA GLU A 31 9.77 14.22 -14.65
C GLU A 31 10.36 12.87 -15.09
N ASP A 32 10.95 12.12 -14.14
CA ASP A 32 11.58 10.82 -14.37
C ASP A 32 10.65 9.63 -14.03
N ALA A 33 9.39 9.91 -13.67
CA ALA A 33 8.37 8.92 -13.31
C ALA A 33 8.80 7.96 -12.17
N ASP A 34 9.38 8.54 -11.13
CA ASP A 34 9.96 7.85 -9.96
C ASP A 34 9.39 8.36 -8.62
N PHE A 35 8.35 9.21 -8.68
CA PHE A 35 7.77 9.95 -7.54
C PHE A 35 8.78 10.86 -6.83
N MET A 36 9.72 11.44 -7.57
CA MET A 36 10.63 12.49 -7.09
C MET A 36 10.43 13.83 -7.81
N PRO A 37 9.22 14.41 -7.84
CA PRO A 37 8.99 15.69 -8.50
C PRO A 37 9.86 16.80 -7.88
N ALA A 38 10.56 17.56 -8.74
CA ALA A 38 11.55 18.56 -8.29
C ALA A 38 10.98 19.57 -7.26
N ASN A 39 9.70 19.93 -7.39
CA ASN A 39 9.00 20.85 -6.51
C ASN A 39 8.84 20.34 -5.05
N GLN A 40 9.03 19.05 -4.79
CA GLN A 40 8.93 18.45 -3.44
C GLN A 40 10.29 18.21 -2.78
N SER A 41 11.40 18.59 -3.43
CA SER A 41 12.78 18.33 -2.96
C SER A 41 13.07 18.79 -1.53
N LYS A 42 12.45 19.88 -1.07
CA LYS A 42 12.64 20.43 0.29
C LYS A 42 12.11 19.55 1.43
N SER A 43 11.28 18.55 1.13
CA SER A 43 10.66 17.68 2.13
C SER A 43 10.68 16.20 1.75
N LEU A 44 11.27 15.84 0.61
CA LEU A 44 11.19 14.48 0.09
C LEU A 44 12.11 13.52 0.87
N GLY A 45 11.49 12.66 1.67
CA GLY A 45 12.10 11.49 2.28
C GLY A 45 11.92 10.20 1.48
N ASN A 46 12.68 9.18 1.86
CA ASN A 46 12.53 7.82 1.37
C ASN A 46 11.16 7.23 1.74
N ASP A 47 10.64 7.58 2.91
CA ASP A 47 9.30 7.23 3.35
C ASP A 47 8.23 7.91 2.50
N ASP A 48 8.35 9.21 2.24
CA ASP A 48 7.42 9.97 1.39
C ASP A 48 7.31 9.34 -0.02
N GLN A 49 8.45 9.17 -0.70
CA GLN A 49 8.51 8.51 -2.01
C GLN A 49 8.01 7.05 -1.91
N GLY A 50 8.37 6.35 -0.83
CA GLY A 50 7.98 4.97 -0.59
C GLY A 50 6.47 4.79 -0.51
N PHE A 51 5.74 5.71 0.14
CA PHE A 51 4.29 5.65 0.20
C PHE A 51 3.62 5.87 -1.17
N TRP A 52 4.20 6.70 -2.04
CA TRP A 52 3.74 6.83 -3.42
C TRP A 52 3.99 5.55 -4.23
N GLY A 53 5.19 4.97 -4.11
CA GLY A 53 5.52 3.67 -4.71
C GLY A 53 4.60 2.55 -4.24
N LEU A 54 4.25 2.51 -2.95
CA LEU A 54 3.31 1.53 -2.39
C LEU A 54 1.88 1.71 -2.88
N ALA A 55 1.45 2.94 -3.17
CA ALA A 55 0.16 3.22 -3.80
C ALA A 55 0.14 2.74 -5.25
N ALA A 56 1.19 3.01 -6.03
CA ALA A 56 1.33 2.47 -7.38
C ALA A 56 1.39 0.93 -7.39
N MET A 57 2.10 0.33 -6.43
CA MET A 57 2.11 -1.12 -6.25
C MET A 57 0.71 -1.68 -5.94
N ALA A 58 -0.11 -0.96 -5.16
CA ALA A 58 -1.48 -1.36 -4.86
C ALA A 58 -2.37 -1.28 -6.10
N ALA A 59 -2.21 -0.24 -6.92
CA ALA A 59 -2.91 -0.12 -8.20
C ALA A 59 -2.58 -1.31 -9.12
N ALA A 60 -1.31 -1.70 -9.23
CA ALA A 60 -0.90 -2.87 -10.01
C ALA A 60 -1.49 -4.18 -9.46
N GLU A 61 -1.44 -4.41 -8.14
CA GLU A 61 -1.96 -5.62 -7.50
C GLU A 61 -3.49 -5.77 -7.65
N ASN A 62 -4.21 -4.65 -7.55
CA ASN A 62 -5.67 -4.62 -7.59
C ASN A 62 -6.21 -4.53 -9.03
N LYS A 63 -5.35 -4.52 -10.06
CA LYS A 63 -5.73 -4.30 -11.47
C LYS A 63 -6.53 -3.01 -11.66
N TYR A 64 -6.13 -1.98 -10.93
CA TYR A 64 -6.70 -0.64 -11.05
C TYR A 64 -6.49 -0.12 -12.49
N PRO A 65 -7.44 0.64 -13.07
CA PRO A 65 -7.34 1.12 -14.45
C PRO A 65 -5.98 1.79 -14.73
N ASP A 66 -5.34 1.39 -15.82
CA ASP A 66 -4.05 1.96 -16.24
C ASP A 66 -4.17 3.46 -16.51
N PRO A 67 -3.08 4.24 -16.28
CA PRO A 67 -3.09 5.66 -16.61
C PRO A 67 -3.23 5.84 -18.13
N PRO A 68 -3.88 6.92 -18.59
CA PRO A 68 -4.09 7.16 -20.02
C PRO A 68 -2.80 7.43 -20.79
N GLU A 69 -1.78 7.98 -20.12
CA GLU A 69 -0.47 8.31 -20.68
C GLU A 69 0.63 8.02 -19.65
N GLY A 70 1.86 7.79 -20.13
CA GLY A 70 3.02 7.54 -19.30
C GLY A 70 3.20 6.06 -18.89
N PRO A 71 4.09 5.78 -17.92
CA PRO A 71 4.35 4.42 -17.46
C PRO A 71 3.20 3.86 -16.63
N GLY A 72 2.97 2.55 -16.73
CA GLY A 72 1.99 1.85 -15.92
C GLY A 72 2.37 1.78 -14.44
N TRP A 73 1.40 1.43 -13.58
CA TRP A 73 1.56 1.44 -12.12
C TRP A 73 2.70 0.55 -11.60
N LEU A 74 2.91 -0.61 -12.22
CA LEU A 74 4.03 -1.49 -11.86
C LEU A 74 5.39 -0.82 -12.14
N ALA A 75 5.53 -0.13 -13.27
CA ALA A 75 6.78 0.52 -13.65
C ALA A 75 7.13 1.66 -12.68
N LEU A 76 6.13 2.46 -12.27
CA LEU A 76 6.30 3.48 -11.23
C LEU A 76 6.75 2.88 -9.89
N SER A 77 6.15 1.75 -9.49
CA SER A 77 6.57 1.02 -8.29
C SER A 77 8.01 0.49 -8.40
N GLN A 78 8.43 0.03 -9.58
CA GLN A 78 9.78 -0.45 -9.82
C GLN A 78 10.79 0.70 -9.81
N ALA A 79 10.43 1.86 -10.34
CA ALA A 79 11.27 3.06 -10.32
C ALA A 79 11.60 3.46 -8.88
N VAL A 80 10.61 3.58 -8.00
CA VAL A 80 10.82 3.88 -6.57
C VAL A 80 11.74 2.86 -5.91
N PHE A 81 11.52 1.57 -6.17
CA PHE A 81 12.39 0.52 -5.63
C PHE A 81 13.84 0.69 -6.10
N ASN A 82 14.06 0.93 -7.39
CA ASN A 82 15.39 1.06 -7.98
C ASN A 82 16.12 2.29 -7.40
N GLU A 83 15.43 3.42 -7.29
CA GLU A 83 15.94 4.63 -6.66
C GLU A 83 16.36 4.37 -5.20
N GLN A 84 15.52 3.69 -4.42
CA GLN A 84 15.81 3.38 -3.02
C GLN A 84 16.96 2.38 -2.88
N ALA A 85 16.98 1.33 -3.71
CA ALA A 85 18.07 0.36 -3.73
C ALA A 85 19.42 1.03 -4.05
N GLY A 86 19.43 1.98 -5.00
CA GLY A 86 20.61 2.79 -5.34
C GLY A 86 21.10 3.70 -4.21
N ARG A 87 20.21 4.10 -3.29
CA ARG A 87 20.53 4.97 -2.14
C ARG A 87 20.84 4.22 -0.84
N TRP A 88 20.91 2.90 -0.87
CA TRP A 88 21.29 2.10 0.29
C TRP A 88 22.72 2.44 0.76
N ASN A 89 22.84 3.15 1.87
CA ASN A 89 24.12 3.67 2.34
C ASN A 89 24.86 2.65 3.21
N THR A 90 25.98 2.12 2.71
CA THR A 90 26.83 1.15 3.42
C THR A 90 27.99 1.77 4.21
N GLU A 91 28.24 3.06 4.02
CA GLU A 91 29.33 3.79 4.68
C GLU A 91 29.12 3.90 6.20
N THR A 92 27.86 4.06 6.62
CA THR A 92 27.47 4.12 8.03
C THR A 92 26.47 3.03 8.35
N CYS A 93 26.50 2.57 9.61
CA CYS A 93 25.56 1.63 10.20
C CYS A 93 25.44 0.31 9.44
N ASN A 94 26.49 -0.08 8.70
CA ASN A 94 26.54 -1.28 7.86
C ASN A 94 25.40 -1.37 6.83
N GLY A 95 24.81 -0.25 6.42
CA GLY A 95 23.65 -0.23 5.54
C GLY A 95 22.55 0.73 5.99
N GLY A 96 21.40 0.60 5.35
CA GLY A 96 20.18 1.32 5.64
C GLY A 96 19.98 2.55 4.76
N LEU A 97 18.71 2.88 4.52
CA LEU A 97 18.34 4.15 3.93
C LEU A 97 18.36 5.22 5.01
N LYS A 98 18.76 6.41 4.58
CA LYS A 98 18.52 7.63 5.35
C LYS A 98 17.04 7.98 5.26
N TRP A 99 16.54 8.73 6.22
CA TRP A 99 15.18 9.26 6.19
C TRP A 99 15.02 10.18 4.99
N GLN A 100 15.83 11.23 4.92
CA GLN A 100 15.78 12.20 3.83
C GLN A 100 16.59 11.76 2.61
N ILE A 101 16.14 12.16 1.41
CA ILE A 101 16.83 11.89 0.15
C ILE A 101 17.98 12.87 -0.07
N PHE A 102 17.72 14.16 0.15
CA PHE A 102 18.66 15.23 -0.15
C PHE A 102 19.48 15.63 1.07
N THR A 103 20.78 15.85 0.88
CA THR A 103 21.75 16.14 1.95
C THR A 103 21.44 17.43 2.72
N PHE A 104 20.74 18.38 2.09
CA PHE A 104 20.36 19.66 2.69
C PHE A 104 19.08 19.58 3.54
N ASN A 105 18.36 18.45 3.54
CA ASN A 105 17.16 18.28 4.34
C ASN A 105 17.52 17.92 5.80
N GLN A 106 16.79 18.52 6.74
CA GLN A 106 16.92 18.17 8.15
C GLN A 106 16.52 16.70 8.39
N GLY A 107 17.37 15.95 9.09
CA GLY A 107 17.17 14.52 9.32
C GLY A 107 17.81 13.61 8.26
N PHE A 108 18.65 14.15 7.36
CA PHE A 108 19.46 13.33 6.44
C PHE A 108 20.41 12.36 7.17
N ASP A 109 20.86 12.72 8.36
CA ASP A 109 21.68 11.88 9.24
C ASP A 109 20.87 10.89 10.11
N TYR A 110 19.54 10.84 9.92
CA TYR A 110 18.66 9.92 10.61
C TYR A 110 18.31 8.73 9.70
N LYS A 111 18.45 7.51 10.18
CA LYS A 111 17.98 6.28 9.53
C LYS A 111 16.79 5.77 10.32
N ASN A 112 15.59 5.99 9.78
CA ASN A 112 14.34 5.66 10.47
C ASN A 112 13.74 4.33 9.97
N THR A 113 12.93 3.71 10.81
CA THR A 113 12.29 2.43 10.52
C THR A 113 11.27 2.53 9.41
N ILE A 114 10.60 3.67 9.23
CA ILE A 114 9.56 3.79 8.21
C ILE A 114 10.14 3.79 6.79
N SER A 115 11.27 4.45 6.52
CA SER A 115 11.94 4.37 5.22
C SER A 115 12.33 2.93 4.88
N GLN A 116 12.86 2.20 5.87
CA GLN A 116 13.15 0.77 5.71
C GLN A 116 11.89 -0.05 5.48
N GLY A 117 10.81 0.24 6.22
CA GLY A 117 9.53 -0.46 6.12
C GLY A 117 8.89 -0.29 4.75
N CYS A 118 8.90 0.93 4.20
CA CYS A 118 8.43 1.20 2.85
C CYS A 118 9.22 0.40 1.82
N PHE A 119 10.56 0.47 1.89
CA PHE A 119 11.42 -0.27 0.97
C PHE A 119 11.24 -1.79 1.08
N PHE A 120 11.20 -2.33 2.30
CA PHE A 120 10.95 -3.74 2.60
C PHE A 120 9.60 -4.20 2.05
N SER A 121 8.53 -3.44 2.29
CA SER A 121 7.19 -3.77 1.82
C SER A 121 7.10 -3.71 0.30
N LEU A 122 7.75 -2.73 -0.33
CA LEU A 122 7.76 -2.58 -1.79
C LEU A 122 8.53 -3.74 -2.44
N ALA A 123 9.72 -4.05 -1.91
CA ALA A 123 10.54 -5.18 -2.35
C ALA A 123 9.80 -6.52 -2.21
N SER A 124 9.16 -6.77 -1.08
CA SER A 124 8.40 -8.00 -0.84
C SER A 124 7.25 -8.17 -1.84
N ARG A 125 6.52 -7.08 -2.11
CA ARG A 125 5.37 -7.07 -3.03
C ARG A 125 5.80 -7.22 -4.48
N LEU A 126 6.85 -6.52 -4.90
CA LEU A 126 7.46 -6.69 -6.23
C LEU A 126 8.00 -8.11 -6.44
N ALA A 127 8.64 -8.71 -5.44
CA ALA A 127 9.09 -10.10 -5.50
C ALA A 127 7.92 -11.06 -5.74
N ARG A 128 6.82 -10.88 -5.00
CA ARG A 128 5.62 -11.70 -5.15
C ARG A 128 4.95 -11.50 -6.51
N TYR A 129 4.85 -10.26 -6.97
CA TYR A 129 4.15 -9.91 -8.19
C TYR A 129 4.91 -10.38 -9.44
N THR A 130 6.24 -10.20 -9.45
CA THR A 130 7.07 -10.44 -10.65
C THR A 130 7.74 -11.82 -10.66
N GLY A 131 7.90 -12.46 -9.49
CA GLY A 131 8.72 -13.67 -9.34
C GLY A 131 10.23 -13.43 -9.42
N ASN A 132 10.69 -12.17 -9.55
CA ASN A 132 12.11 -11.83 -9.60
C ASN A 132 12.73 -11.86 -8.19
N THR A 133 13.74 -12.70 -8.01
CA THR A 133 14.38 -12.94 -6.71
C THR A 133 15.22 -11.77 -6.21
N THR A 134 15.68 -10.87 -7.08
CA THR A 134 16.40 -9.67 -6.66
C THR A 134 15.59 -8.86 -5.64
N TYR A 135 14.28 -8.74 -5.84
CA TYR A 135 13.42 -8.03 -4.90
C TYR A 135 13.32 -8.76 -3.56
N SER A 136 13.23 -10.09 -3.54
CA SER A 136 13.20 -10.85 -2.28
C SER A 136 14.52 -10.77 -1.52
N ASP A 137 15.65 -10.73 -2.24
CA ASP A 137 16.98 -10.59 -1.63
C ASP A 137 17.13 -9.22 -0.94
N TRP A 138 16.61 -8.16 -1.57
CA TRP A 138 16.55 -6.83 -0.95
C TRP A 138 15.59 -6.75 0.23
N ALA A 139 14.46 -7.47 0.18
CA ALA A 139 13.54 -7.57 1.31
C ALA A 139 14.23 -8.24 2.51
N GLU A 140 14.91 -9.37 2.31
CA GLU A 140 15.67 -10.07 3.35
C GLU A 140 16.79 -9.20 3.92
N LYS A 141 17.58 -8.55 3.06
CA LYS A 141 18.63 -7.60 3.45
C LYS A 141 18.09 -6.46 4.33
N THR A 142 16.92 -5.92 3.99
CA THR A 142 16.31 -4.81 4.74
C THR A 142 15.80 -5.27 6.10
N TRP A 143 15.17 -6.45 6.16
CA TRP A 143 14.74 -7.08 7.40
C TRP A 143 15.92 -7.35 8.35
N GLU A 144 16.97 -7.99 7.85
CA GLU A 144 18.18 -8.29 8.61
C GLU A 144 18.85 -7.02 9.12
N TRP A 145 19.00 -6.00 8.27
CA TRP A 145 19.58 -4.74 8.69
C TRP A 145 18.77 -4.10 9.83
N THR A 146 17.44 -4.07 9.71
CA THR A 146 16.54 -3.48 10.72
C THR A 146 16.67 -4.21 12.06
N LYS A 147 16.81 -5.55 12.04
CA LYS A 147 17.12 -6.35 13.23
C LYS A 147 18.50 -6.02 13.80
N ASN A 148 19.54 -6.10 12.96
CA ASN A 148 20.93 -6.05 13.40
C ASN A 148 21.33 -4.67 13.92
N VAL A 149 20.76 -3.59 13.37
CA VAL A 149 20.99 -2.23 13.89
C VAL A 149 20.21 -1.98 15.20
N GLY A 150 19.29 -2.88 15.58
CA GLY A 150 18.53 -2.81 16.82
C GLY A 150 17.27 -1.96 16.74
N LEU A 151 16.71 -1.75 15.54
CA LEU A 151 15.40 -1.08 15.37
C LEU A 151 14.22 -2.06 15.45
N MET A 152 14.49 -3.36 15.38
CA MET A 152 13.54 -4.43 15.68
C MET A 152 14.04 -5.25 16.87
N SER A 153 13.24 -5.36 17.93
CA SER A 153 13.54 -6.23 19.08
C SER A 153 13.28 -7.70 18.77
N ASP A 154 13.75 -8.61 19.62
CA ASP A 154 13.44 -10.04 19.50
C ASP A 154 11.95 -10.35 19.66
N ASP A 155 11.22 -9.54 20.44
CA ASP A 155 9.75 -9.60 20.56
C ASP A 155 8.99 -8.86 19.43
N TYR A 156 9.68 -8.50 18.34
CA TYR A 156 9.12 -7.80 17.17
C TYR A 156 8.50 -6.42 17.48
N HIS A 157 9.06 -5.69 18.46
CA HIS A 157 8.82 -4.26 18.61
C HIS A 157 9.66 -3.48 17.61
N PHE A 158 9.06 -2.50 16.96
CA PHE A 158 9.71 -1.64 15.98
C PHE A 158 9.88 -0.23 16.56
N TYR A 159 11.13 0.18 16.75
CA TYR A 159 11.52 1.51 17.24
C TYR A 159 11.53 2.53 16.10
N ASP A 160 11.67 3.82 16.39
CA ASP A 160 11.47 4.88 15.38
C ASP A 160 12.65 4.99 14.44
N GLY A 161 13.87 4.97 14.97
CA GLY A 161 15.07 5.17 14.17
C GLY A 161 16.32 5.37 14.99
N THR A 162 17.38 5.71 14.29
CA THR A 162 18.73 5.85 14.82
C THR A 162 19.50 6.86 13.97
N SER A 163 20.55 7.47 14.51
CA SER A 163 21.33 8.48 13.80
C SER A 163 22.74 7.99 13.47
N ASP A 164 23.21 8.32 12.26
CA ASP A 164 24.59 8.12 11.84
C ASP A 164 25.48 9.36 12.02
N ALA A 165 24.91 10.44 12.56
CA ALA A 165 25.61 11.70 12.83
C ALA A 165 26.74 11.56 13.85
N SER A 166 27.71 12.48 13.78
CA SER A 166 28.70 12.73 14.84
C SER A 166 29.48 11.48 15.29
N GLY A 167 29.76 10.55 14.38
CA GLY A 167 30.48 9.31 14.70
C GLY A 167 29.68 8.31 15.55
N LYS A 168 28.39 8.56 15.82
CA LYS A 168 27.54 7.66 16.62
C LYS A 168 27.25 6.34 15.91
N ASN A 169 27.32 6.31 14.58
CA ASN A 169 27.19 5.11 13.76
C ASN A 169 26.02 4.20 14.18
N CYS A 170 24.85 4.79 14.41
CA CYS A 170 23.63 4.12 14.85
C CYS A 170 23.68 3.43 16.23
N SER A 171 24.54 3.91 17.14
CA SER A 171 24.65 3.37 18.49
C SER A 171 23.39 3.62 19.36
N SER A 172 22.79 4.82 19.25
CA SER A 172 21.60 5.22 20.03
C SER A 172 20.31 5.14 19.22
N LYS A 173 19.27 4.53 19.79
CA LYS A 173 17.96 4.34 19.13
C LYS A 173 16.91 5.21 19.79
N ASP A 174 16.03 5.79 18.98
CA ASP A 174 14.77 6.36 19.46
C ASP A 174 13.77 5.22 19.65
N HIS A 175 13.47 4.87 20.90
CA HIS A 175 12.58 3.75 21.25
C HIS A 175 11.09 4.08 21.10
N THR A 176 10.72 5.22 20.51
CA THR A 176 9.33 5.54 20.21
C THR A 176 8.74 4.47 19.28
N GLN A 177 7.59 3.91 19.66
CA GLN A 177 6.92 2.86 18.90
C GLN A 177 5.66 3.39 18.21
N TRP A 178 5.76 3.55 16.90
CA TRP A 178 4.62 3.93 16.07
C TRP A 178 3.96 2.70 15.45
N THR A 179 2.63 2.70 15.43
CA THR A 179 1.81 1.58 14.90
C THR A 179 2.14 1.20 13.47
N TYR A 180 2.32 2.19 12.59
CA TYR A 180 2.62 1.96 11.18
C TYR A 180 3.97 1.28 10.93
N ASN A 181 4.97 1.44 11.79
CA ASN A 181 6.25 0.72 11.67
C ASN A 181 6.03 -0.79 11.84
N ALA A 182 5.27 -1.20 12.86
CA ALA A 182 4.93 -2.61 13.02
C ALA A 182 4.01 -3.11 11.88
N GLY A 183 3.03 -2.30 11.47
CA GLY A 183 2.07 -2.66 10.43
C GLY A 183 2.70 -2.90 9.07
N ILE A 184 3.63 -2.04 8.65
CA ILE A 184 4.26 -2.16 7.32
C ILE A 184 5.20 -3.37 7.24
N PHE A 185 5.94 -3.66 8.32
CA PHE A 185 6.76 -4.86 8.40
C PHE A 185 5.92 -6.13 8.50
N LEU A 186 4.78 -6.10 9.20
CA LEU A 186 3.86 -7.24 9.22
C LEU A 186 3.35 -7.57 7.81
N TYR A 187 2.98 -6.56 7.01
CA TYR A 187 2.50 -6.79 5.65
C TYR A 187 3.61 -7.32 4.72
N GLY A 188 4.79 -6.72 4.75
CA GLY A 188 5.94 -7.23 3.98
C GLY A 188 6.30 -8.67 4.36
N ALA A 189 6.33 -9.00 5.66
CA ALA A 189 6.64 -10.33 6.15
C ALA A 189 5.57 -11.37 5.75
N ALA A 190 4.28 -11.01 5.81
CA ALA A 190 3.20 -11.87 5.30
C ALA A 190 3.33 -12.12 3.78
N THR A 191 3.78 -11.11 3.04
CA THR A 191 4.03 -11.22 1.60
C THR A 191 5.20 -12.17 1.31
N MET A 192 6.31 -12.04 2.04
CA MET A 192 7.45 -12.94 1.94
C MET A 192 7.10 -14.39 2.34
N TRP A 193 6.31 -14.56 3.40
CA TRP A 193 5.77 -15.86 3.80
C TRP A 193 4.99 -16.52 2.65
N ASN A 194 4.14 -15.75 1.97
CA ASN A 194 3.36 -16.25 0.83
C ASN A 194 4.24 -16.76 -0.33
N ILE A 195 5.39 -16.12 -0.58
CA ILE A 195 6.35 -16.55 -1.61
C ILE A 195 6.97 -17.91 -1.23
N VAL A 196 7.42 -18.06 0.02
CA VAL A 196 8.11 -19.29 0.47
C VAL A 196 7.16 -20.45 0.72
N SER A 197 5.92 -20.19 1.14
CA SER A 197 4.91 -21.22 1.42
C SER A 197 4.32 -21.84 0.15
N ARG A 198 4.50 -21.22 -1.02
CA ARG A 198 3.98 -21.69 -2.32
C ARG A 198 4.88 -22.73 -3.01
N LYS A 199 6.06 -23.02 -2.47
CA LYS A 199 6.99 -23.99 -3.08
C LYS A 199 6.82 -25.37 -2.42
N PRO A 200 6.48 -26.44 -3.18
CA PRO A 200 6.46 -27.79 -2.65
C PRO A 200 7.87 -28.17 -2.15
N TRP A 201 7.96 -28.81 -0.99
CA TRP A 201 9.20 -29.49 -0.57
C TRP A 201 9.48 -30.62 -1.59
N PRO A 202 10.67 -30.75 -2.23
CA PRO A 202 12.00 -30.21 -1.93
C PRO A 202 12.48 -29.05 -2.84
N ALA A 203 11.60 -28.46 -3.65
CA ALA A 203 11.90 -27.40 -4.62
C ALA A 203 11.84 -25.98 -4.03
N ASN A 204 12.10 -25.83 -2.72
CA ASN A 204 12.16 -24.52 -2.08
C ASN A 204 13.62 -24.01 -2.08
N PRO A 205 14.08 -23.26 -3.10
CA PRO A 205 15.42 -22.66 -3.10
C PRO A 205 15.58 -21.58 -2.03
N PHE A 206 14.51 -21.22 -1.31
CA PHE A 206 14.57 -20.39 -0.12
C PHE A 206 14.94 -21.26 1.09
N LYS A 207 16.19 -21.72 1.11
CA LYS A 207 16.89 -21.77 2.40
C LYS A 207 17.33 -20.33 2.64
N PRO A 208 16.73 -19.59 3.58
CA PRO A 208 17.26 -18.28 3.92
C PRO A 208 18.74 -18.50 4.28
N LYS A 209 19.63 -17.73 3.64
CA LYS A 209 21.09 -17.89 3.87
C LYS A 209 21.44 -17.52 5.31
N SER A 210 20.53 -16.83 5.99
CA SER A 210 20.50 -16.55 7.41
C SER A 210 19.33 -17.27 8.08
N SER A 211 19.37 -17.36 9.41
CA SER A 211 18.39 -18.02 10.27
C SER A 211 17.00 -17.35 10.32
N VAL A 212 16.60 -16.57 9.31
CA VAL A 212 15.29 -15.91 9.23
C VAL A 212 14.20 -16.93 8.85
N HIS A 213 13.82 -17.74 9.84
CA HIS A 213 12.64 -18.58 9.76
C HIS A 213 11.39 -17.72 10.00
N TYR A 214 10.69 -17.34 8.94
CA TYR A 214 9.37 -16.69 9.00
C TYR A 214 8.29 -17.58 9.67
N SER A 215 8.62 -18.84 10.03
CA SER A 215 7.73 -19.75 10.76
C SER A 215 7.38 -19.28 12.17
N HIS A 216 8.12 -18.33 12.75
CA HIS A 216 7.80 -17.74 14.06
C HIS A 216 6.68 -16.67 14.00
N LEU A 217 6.17 -16.33 12.82
CA LEU A 217 5.05 -15.38 12.65
C LEU A 217 3.67 -15.99 12.96
N THR A 218 3.60 -17.25 13.42
CA THR A 218 2.37 -17.81 13.99
C THR A 218 2.05 -17.09 15.29
N PRO A 219 0.86 -16.46 15.46
CA PRO A 219 0.52 -15.75 16.67
C PRO A 219 0.41 -16.72 17.85
N HIS A 220 1.47 -16.87 18.65
CA HIS A 220 1.30 -17.31 20.03
C HIS A 220 0.69 -16.14 20.82
N HIS A 221 -0.26 -16.46 21.70
CA HIS A 221 -1.04 -15.50 22.49
C HIS A 221 -0.14 -14.54 23.30
N HIS A 222 0.28 -13.44 22.69
CA HIS A 222 0.94 -12.34 23.37
C HIS A 222 0.03 -11.11 23.34
N ARG A 223 -0.07 -10.49 24.52
CA ARG A 223 -0.91 -9.34 24.80
C ARG A 223 -0.43 -8.16 23.96
N ALA A 224 -1.34 -7.47 23.27
CA ALA A 224 -1.01 -6.31 22.44
C ALA A 224 -0.19 -5.28 23.24
N PRO A 225 0.98 -4.83 22.73
CA PRO A 225 1.78 -3.83 23.41
C PRO A 225 1.08 -2.48 23.46
N LYS A 226 1.45 -1.66 24.45
CA LYS A 226 1.06 -0.26 24.52
C LYS A 226 1.77 0.52 23.41
N LEU A 227 1.15 0.56 22.22
CA LEU A 227 1.61 1.38 21.10
C LEU A 227 1.39 2.87 21.40
N ALA A 228 2.22 3.74 20.84
CA ALA A 228 2.05 5.19 20.99
C ALA A 228 0.81 5.68 20.21
N THR A 229 -0.37 5.54 20.79
CA THR A 229 -1.58 6.28 20.39
C THR A 229 -1.80 7.36 21.44
N ARG A 230 -1.14 8.52 21.31
CA ARG A 230 -1.34 9.61 22.27
C ARG A 230 -2.72 10.24 22.04
N THR A 231 -3.67 9.91 22.91
CA THR A 231 -5.05 10.42 22.96
C THR A 231 -5.16 11.83 23.59
N THR A 232 -4.08 12.59 23.70
CA THR A 232 -4.11 13.98 24.20
C THR A 232 -3.30 14.91 23.30
N SER A 233 -4.04 15.76 22.56
CA SER A 233 -3.68 17.05 21.92
C SER A 233 -2.32 17.25 21.21
N GLY A 234 -1.48 16.22 21.00
CA GLY A 234 -0.17 16.40 20.35
C GLY A 234 0.25 15.29 19.40
N ALA A 235 -0.73 14.64 18.76
CA ALA A 235 -0.46 13.88 17.54
C ALA A 235 -0.38 14.87 16.36
N SER A 236 0.77 14.95 15.69
CA SER A 236 0.88 15.62 14.40
C SER A 236 0.07 14.87 13.33
N ALA A 237 -0.27 15.53 12.22
CA ALA A 237 -1.10 14.93 11.16
C ALA A 237 -0.62 13.54 10.67
N PRO A 238 0.70 13.28 10.49
CA PRO A 238 1.19 11.94 10.13
C PRO A 238 0.93 10.86 11.20
N LYS A 239 0.87 11.27 12.48
CA LYS A 239 0.58 10.36 13.60
C LYS A 239 -0.91 10.04 13.71
N ALA A 240 -1.77 10.84 13.10
CA ALA A 240 -3.21 10.60 13.09
C ALA A 240 -3.62 9.58 12.02
N SER A 241 -2.92 9.55 10.88
CA SER A 241 -3.18 8.60 9.79
C SER A 241 -2.73 7.16 10.10
N SER A 242 -1.84 6.97 11.08
CA SER A 242 -1.31 5.66 11.47
C SER A 242 -2.22 4.85 12.41
N ARG A 243 -3.40 5.37 12.78
CA ARG A 243 -4.30 4.69 13.72
C ARG A 243 -4.96 3.46 13.08
N GLY A 244 -4.63 2.28 13.59
CA GLY A 244 -5.48 1.10 13.43
C GLY A 244 -6.78 1.25 14.24
N SER A 245 -7.86 0.62 13.76
CA SER A 245 -9.18 0.64 14.40
C SER A 245 -9.10 0.33 15.91
N PRO A 246 -9.84 1.04 16.77
CA PRO A 246 -9.83 0.75 18.20
C PRO A 246 -10.30 -0.68 18.44
N SER A 247 -9.55 -1.40 19.28
CA SER A 247 -9.84 -2.76 19.70
C SER A 247 -11.29 -2.88 20.19
N PHE A 248 -12.14 -3.61 19.46
CA PHE A 248 -13.44 -4.01 19.97
C PHE A 248 -13.21 -5.11 21.00
N SER A 249 -13.23 -4.75 22.30
CA SER A 249 -13.33 -5.76 23.35
C SER A 249 -14.70 -6.44 23.23
N PRO A 250 -14.80 -7.77 23.09
CA PRO A 250 -16.09 -8.43 23.13
C PRO A 250 -16.63 -8.31 24.55
N LYS A 251 -17.46 -7.30 24.81
CA LYS A 251 -18.32 -7.31 25.99
C LYS A 251 -19.20 -8.55 25.89
N ARG A 252 -19.08 -9.45 26.88
CA ARG A 252 -19.95 -10.61 27.06
C ARG A 252 -21.40 -10.18 26.86
N ARG A 253 -22.11 -10.84 25.94
CA ARG A 253 -23.56 -10.69 25.76
C ARG A 253 -24.25 -10.99 27.10
N PRO A 254 -25.15 -10.12 27.59
CA PRO A 254 -26.12 -10.52 28.59
C PRO A 254 -27.05 -11.57 27.97
N THR A 255 -27.16 -12.73 28.61
CA THR A 255 -28.15 -13.76 28.30
C THR A 255 -29.54 -13.25 28.70
N SER A 256 -30.23 -12.57 27.80
CA SER A 256 -31.69 -12.43 27.87
C SER A 256 -32.25 -12.23 26.46
N SER A 257 -33.12 -13.15 26.06
CA SER A 257 -33.78 -13.20 24.76
C SER A 257 -34.95 -12.21 24.74
N PRO A 258 -35.04 -11.27 23.78
CA PRO A 258 -36.28 -10.53 23.57
C PRO A 258 -37.27 -11.42 22.80
N ARG A 259 -38.39 -11.75 23.44
CA ARG A 259 -39.56 -12.35 22.78
C ARG A 259 -40.14 -11.35 21.77
N TRP A 260 -40.12 -11.72 20.48
CA TRP A 260 -40.92 -11.04 19.48
C TRP A 260 -42.39 -11.46 19.64
N ARG A 261 -43.25 -10.52 20.05
CA ARG A 261 -44.70 -10.69 20.08
C ARG A 261 -45.25 -10.13 18.76
N ALA A 262 -45.67 -11.00 17.85
CA ALA A 262 -46.44 -10.61 16.67
C ALA A 262 -47.82 -10.07 17.11
N LYS A 263 -48.26 -8.95 16.53
CA LYS A 263 -49.66 -8.50 16.54
C LYS A 263 -50.23 -8.60 15.12
N PRO A 264 -51.48 -9.03 14.95
CA PRO A 264 -52.06 -9.36 13.64
C PRO A 264 -52.56 -8.15 12.86
N ALA A 265 -52.72 -8.37 11.55
CA ALA A 265 -53.11 -7.43 10.52
C ALA A 265 -54.54 -6.85 10.67
N ALA A 266 -54.71 -5.60 10.23
CA ALA A 266 -56.00 -5.02 9.88
C ALA A 266 -56.10 -4.87 8.37
N ARG A 267 -57.19 -5.40 7.83
CA ARG A 267 -57.58 -5.48 6.41
C ARG A 267 -58.48 -4.29 6.09
N ALA A 268 -58.26 -3.61 4.97
CA ALA A 268 -59.26 -2.74 4.36
C ALA A 268 -59.30 -3.01 2.85
N THR A 269 -60.49 -3.37 2.40
CA THR A 269 -60.89 -3.79 1.06
C THR A 269 -61.20 -2.61 0.14
N SER A 270 -60.62 -2.67 -1.07
CA SER A 270 -61.17 -2.43 -2.42
C SER A 270 -61.92 -1.14 -2.77
N THR A 271 -61.51 -0.52 -3.89
CA THR A 271 -62.34 -0.44 -5.11
C THR A 271 -61.49 -0.07 -6.34
N SER A 272 -61.87 -0.65 -7.47
CA SER A 272 -61.29 -0.59 -8.81
C SER A 272 -61.52 0.72 -9.56
N ALA A 273 -60.62 1.06 -10.49
CA ALA A 273 -61.01 1.59 -11.80
C ALA A 273 -59.92 1.34 -12.87
N LEU A 274 -60.31 0.59 -13.89
CA LEU A 274 -59.64 0.40 -15.18
C LEU A 274 -59.55 1.72 -15.96
N SER A 275 -58.47 1.90 -16.73
CA SER A 275 -58.58 2.32 -18.14
C SER A 275 -57.29 2.02 -18.90
N ARG A 276 -57.39 1.12 -19.87
CA ARG A 276 -56.44 0.93 -20.97
C ARG A 276 -56.68 2.03 -22.02
N ARG A 277 -55.63 2.57 -22.61
CA ARG A 277 -55.65 2.97 -24.03
C ARG A 277 -54.31 2.72 -24.70
N THR A 278 -54.37 1.80 -25.65
CA THR A 278 -53.43 1.52 -26.73
C THR A 278 -53.55 2.57 -27.83
N SER A 279 -52.44 2.93 -28.49
CA SER A 279 -52.43 3.20 -29.95
C SER A 279 -51.01 3.19 -30.52
N ARG A 280 -50.82 2.31 -31.50
CA ARG A 280 -49.73 2.25 -32.49
C ARG A 280 -49.89 3.38 -33.53
N ALA A 281 -48.76 3.86 -34.06
CA ALA A 281 -48.47 4.25 -35.45
C ALA A 281 -47.10 4.96 -35.41
N GLY A 282 -46.10 4.82 -36.29
CA GLY A 282 -46.01 4.39 -37.69
C GLY A 282 -44.88 5.26 -38.29
N TRP A 283 -43.85 4.64 -38.87
CA TRP A 283 -42.67 5.30 -39.46
C TRP A 283 -43.03 6.16 -40.70
N PRO A 284 -42.15 7.09 -41.13
CA PRO A 284 -41.26 6.76 -42.25
C PRO A 284 -39.82 7.32 -42.17
N ARG A 285 -38.83 6.50 -42.60
CA ARG A 285 -37.55 6.90 -43.25
C ARG A 285 -37.84 7.14 -44.75
N PRO A 286 -37.08 7.92 -45.57
CA PRO A 286 -35.62 7.76 -45.87
C PRO A 286 -34.96 9.13 -46.32
N PRO A 287 -33.80 9.24 -47.04
CA PRO A 287 -32.92 8.22 -47.62
C PRO A 287 -31.40 8.32 -47.36
N ARG A 288 -30.76 7.18 -47.61
CA ARG A 288 -29.31 6.95 -47.67
C ARG A 288 -28.71 7.57 -48.93
N SER A 289 -27.62 8.31 -48.79
CA SER A 289 -26.68 8.61 -49.87
C SER A 289 -25.66 7.47 -50.02
N ARG A 290 -25.37 7.11 -51.27
CA ARG A 290 -24.41 6.07 -51.68
C ARG A 290 -22.96 6.55 -51.51
N PRO A 291 -21.99 5.65 -51.23
CA PRO A 291 -20.58 5.96 -51.33
C PRO A 291 -20.11 5.97 -52.80
N GLY A 292 -19.33 6.98 -53.17
CA GLY A 292 -18.63 7.10 -54.45
C GLY A 292 -17.35 6.24 -54.52
N PRO A 293 -16.80 6.01 -55.72
CA PRO A 293 -15.82 4.97 -55.99
C PRO A 293 -14.40 5.29 -55.53
N SER A 294 -13.71 4.22 -55.17
CA SER A 294 -12.28 4.10 -54.88
C SER A 294 -11.39 4.49 -56.06
N THR A 295 -10.42 5.38 -55.84
CA THR A 295 -9.23 5.57 -56.67
C THR A 295 -8.10 4.64 -56.21
N PRO A 296 -7.34 4.02 -57.12
CA PRO A 296 -6.12 3.29 -56.79
C PRO A 296 -4.91 4.25 -56.83
N TRP A 297 -4.06 4.20 -55.79
CA TRP A 297 -2.71 4.75 -55.84
C TRP A 297 -1.71 3.60 -55.68
N SER A 298 -0.81 3.50 -56.66
CA SER A 298 0.32 2.58 -56.70
C SER A 298 1.49 3.10 -55.85
N PRO A 299 2.44 2.22 -55.44
CA PRO A 299 3.61 2.61 -54.66
C PRO A 299 4.83 2.94 -55.54
N SER A 300 5.63 3.90 -55.08
CA SER A 300 7.06 4.06 -55.34
C SER A 300 7.66 4.93 -54.25
#